data_AF-E2AMR4-F1
#
_entry.id   AF-E2AMR4-F1
#
_cell.length_a   1.000
_cell.length_b   1.000
_cell.length_c   1.000
_cell.angle_alpha   90.00
_cell.angle_beta   90.00
_cell.angle_gamma   90.00
#
_symmetry.space_group_name_H-M   'P 1'
#
loop_
_entity.id
_entity.type
_entity.pdbx_description
1 polymer ?
#
loop_
_entity_poly.entity_id
_entity_poly.type
_entity_poly.pdbx_seq_one_letter_code
_entity_poly.pdbx_strand_id
1 'polypeptide(L)' 'KKRKNIIRLESSKHTVISEHNINKQHAFDWENVRILDTEIHYKKRLISEMLHIKEQKHGINLNTDTELLDSAY' A
#
# COMPACT_ATOMS: atom_id res chain seq x y z
N LYS A 1 -8.71 15.16 -13.00
CA LYS A 1 -8.92 14.70 -14.41
C LYS A 1 -8.02 13.51 -14.85
N LYS A 2 -7.20 12.87 -13.98
CA LYS A 2 -6.25 11.80 -14.37
C LYS A 2 -6.62 10.34 -14.02
N ARG A 3 -7.68 10.08 -13.24
CA ARG A 3 -7.98 8.72 -12.73
C ARG A 3 -8.80 7.81 -13.66
N LYS A 4 -9.53 8.36 -14.65
CA LYS A 4 -10.49 7.58 -15.47
C LYS A 4 -9.86 6.79 -16.64
N ASN A 5 -8.59 7.04 -16.98
CA ASN A 5 -7.98 6.49 -18.20
C ASN A 5 -7.10 5.25 -17.99
N ILE A 6 -6.80 4.85 -16.74
CA ILE A 6 -5.91 3.70 -16.48
C ILE A 6 -6.65 2.37 -16.63
N ILE A 7 -7.97 2.37 -16.43
CA ILE A 7 -8.83 1.16 -16.49
C ILE A 7 -8.86 0.54 -17.90
N ARG A 8 -8.50 1.30 -18.94
CA ARG A 8 -8.54 0.88 -20.36
C ARG A 8 -7.16 0.55 -20.96
N LEU A 9 -6.08 0.61 -20.17
CA LEU A 9 -4.74 0.26 -20.65
C LEU A 9 -4.55 -1.27 -20.63
N GLU A 10 -3.79 -1.79 -21.60
CA GLU A 10 -3.27 -3.17 -21.60
C GLU A 10 -2.79 -3.59 -20.21
N SER A 11 -3.06 -4.85 -19.82
CA SER A 11 -2.83 -5.36 -18.45
C SER A 11 -1.41 -5.12 -17.94
N SER A 12 -0.42 -5.12 -18.85
CA SER A 12 1.00 -4.85 -18.58
C SER A 12 1.31 -3.44 -18.08
N LYS A 13 0.34 -2.52 -18.08
CA LYS A 13 0.51 -1.14 -17.61
C LYS A 13 -0.35 -0.81 -16.39
N HIS A 14 -1.05 -1.78 -15.80
CA HIS A 14 -1.77 -1.54 -14.56
C HIS A 14 -0.80 -1.41 -13.39
N THR A 15 -1.05 -0.40 -12.54
CA THR A 15 -0.43 -0.36 -11.21
C THR A 15 -1.06 -1.42 -10.32
N VAL A 16 -0.35 -1.87 -9.29
CA VAL A 16 -0.87 -2.82 -8.28
C VAL A 16 -2.24 -2.39 -7.73
N ILE A 17 -2.43 -1.09 -7.51
CA ILE A 17 -3.70 -0.50 -7.04
C ILE A 17 -4.81 -0.66 -8.09
N SER A 18 -4.51 -0.41 -9.36
CA SER A 18 -5.50 -0.52 -10.44
C SER A 18 -5.91 -1.97 -10.68
N GLU A 19 -4.94 -2.89 -10.63
CA GLU A 19 -5.19 -4.32 -10.74
C GLU A 19 -6.03 -4.83 -9.57
N HIS A 20 -5.71 -4.44 -8.33
CA HIS A 20 -6.51 -4.78 -7.15
C HIS A 20 -7.96 -4.30 -7.29
N ASN A 21 -8.16 -3.05 -7.72
CA ASN A 21 -9.50 -2.50 -7.92
C ASN A 21 -10.33 -3.31 -8.93
N ILE A 22 -9.71 -3.71 -10.05
CA ILE A 22 -10.39 -4.49 -11.09
C ILE A 22 -10.67 -5.92 -10.59
N ASN A 23 -9.65 -6.60 -10.08
CA ASN A 23 -9.73 -8.02 -9.71
C ASN A 23 -10.56 -8.27 -8.44
N LYS A 24 -10.61 -7.30 -7.52
CA LYS A 24 -11.36 -7.40 -6.26
C LYS A 24 -12.63 -6.56 -6.26
N GLN A 25 -12.93 -5.85 -7.35
CA GLN A 25 -14.03 -4.87 -7.43
C GLN A 25 -14.04 -3.89 -6.24
N HIS A 26 -12.85 -3.57 -5.74
CA HIS A 26 -12.66 -2.72 -4.58
C HIS A 26 -12.41 -1.28 -5.04
N ALA A 27 -13.00 -0.30 -4.35
CA ALA A 27 -12.73 1.11 -4.58
C ALA A 27 -12.21 1.73 -3.27
N PHE A 28 -11.02 2.32 -3.33
CA PHE A 28 -10.43 3.00 -2.17
C PHE A 28 -11.15 4.31 -1.86
N ASP A 29 -11.53 4.46 -0.60
CA ASP A 29 -11.98 5.74 -0.04
C ASP A 29 -10.77 6.57 0.39
N TRP A 30 -10.37 7.50 -0.48
CA TRP A 30 -9.23 8.38 -0.23
C TRP A 30 -9.59 9.60 0.62
N GLU A 31 -10.88 9.91 0.77
CA GLU A 31 -11.33 11.09 1.50
C GLU A 31 -11.54 10.76 2.98
N ASN A 32 -11.97 9.54 3.31
CA ASN A 32 -12.21 9.09 4.68
C ASN A 32 -11.13 8.12 5.17
N VAL A 33 -9.87 8.55 5.10
CA VAL A 33 -8.74 7.77 5.64
C VAL A 33 -8.60 7.98 7.15
N ARG A 34 -8.27 6.90 7.88
CA ARG A 34 -7.95 6.95 9.31
C ARG A 34 -6.43 6.89 9.49
N ILE A 35 -5.88 7.86 10.22
CA ILE A 35 -4.48 7.83 10.65
C ILE A 35 -4.35 6.81 11.78
N LEU A 36 -3.52 5.78 11.58
CA LEU A 36 -3.33 4.69 12.55
C LEU A 36 -2.17 4.94 13.51
N ASP A 37 -1.14 5.66 13.05
CA ASP A 37 0.05 5.98 13.82
C ASP A 37 0.57 7.38 13.44
N THR A 38 1.17 8.06 14.42
CA THR A 38 1.82 9.37 14.23
C THR A 38 3.12 9.42 15.00
N GLU A 39 4.24 9.56 14.29
CA GLU A 39 5.57 9.69 14.88
C GLU A 39 6.32 10.87 14.26
N ILE A 40 6.82 11.75 15.12
CA ILE A 40 7.51 12.99 14.72
C ILE A 40 8.92 12.69 14.18
N HIS A 41 9.59 11.68 14.72
CA HIS A 41 10.94 11.31 14.33
C HIS A 41 10.92 10.45 13.08
N TYR A 42 11.50 10.98 12.00
CA TYR A 42 11.53 10.33 10.68
C TYR A 42 11.96 8.85 10.73
N LYS A 43 13.09 8.54 11.38
CA LYS A 43 13.62 7.17 11.43
C LYS A 43 12.68 6.21 12.17
N LYS A 44 12.07 6.65 13.28
CA LYS A 44 11.12 5.83 14.02
C LYS A 44 9.84 5.60 13.22
N ARG A 45 9.37 6.63 12.51
CA ARG A 45 8.23 6.52 11.60
C ARG A 45 8.46 5.49 10.50
N LEU A 46 9.64 5.49 9.87
CA LEU A 46 9.98 4.49 8.85
C LEU A 46 9.95 3.06 9.41
N ILE A 47 10.52 2.84 10.60
CA ILE A 47 10.50 1.52 11.23
C ILE A 47 9.06 1.11 11.57
N SER A 48 8.28 2.02 12.17
CA SER A 48 6.86 1.78 12.49
C SER A 48 6.06 1.43 11.22
N GLU A 49 6.27 2.16 10.13
CA GLU A 49 5.59 1.92 8.85
C GLU A 49 5.95 0.54 8.27
N MET A 50 7.23 0.15 8.29
CA MET A 50 7.66 -1.19 7.85
C MET A 50 7.02 -2.31 8.67
N LEU A 51 6.93 -2.15 9.99
CA LEU A 51 6.28 -3.11 10.87
C LEU A 51 4.79 -3.24 10.54
N HIS A 52 4.08 -2.11 10.44
CA HIS A 52 2.66 -2.10 10.10
C HIS A 52 2.38 -2.77 8.75
N ILE A 53 3.23 -2.57 7.74
CA ILE A 53 3.12 -3.21 6.42
C ILE A 53 3.35 -4.73 6.53
N LYS A 54 4.37 -5.16 7.27
CA LYS A 54 4.73 -6.59 7.45
C LYS A 54 3.62 -7.36 8.17
N GLU A 55 2.93 -6.73 9.10
CA GLU A 55 1.81 -7.32 9.84
C GLU A 55 0.49 -7.41 9.04
N GLN A 56 0.38 -6.72 7.89
CA GLN A 56 -0.83 -6.79 7.07
C GLN A 56 -1.01 -8.17 6.42
N LYS A 57 -2.02 -8.92 6.87
CA LYS A 57 -2.37 -10.23 6.28
C LYS A 57 -2.89 -10.16 4.85
N HIS A 58 -3.49 -9.03 4.48
CA HIS A 58 -4.09 -8.80 3.16
C HIS A 58 -3.55 -7.49 2.56
N GLY A 59 -2.23 -7.29 2.67
CA GLY A 59 -1.56 -6.14 2.11
C GLY A 59 -1.71 -6.07 0.59
N ILE A 60 -1.90 -4.85 0.08
CA ILE A 60 -1.86 -4.57 -1.37
C ILE A 60 -0.41 -4.39 -1.83
N ASN A 61 0.48 -3.95 -0.94
CA ASN A 61 1.88 -3.73 -1.26
C ASN A 61 2.61 -5.08 -1.44
N LEU A 62 3.56 -5.10 -2.38
CA LEU A 62 4.52 -6.19 -2.48
C LEU A 62 5.52 -6.03 -1.32
N ASN A 63 5.48 -6.95 -0.36
CA ASN A 63 6.26 -6.84 0.87
C ASN A 63 7.76 -7.19 0.71
N THR A 64 8.26 -7.32 -0.52
CA THR A 64 9.68 -7.62 -0.80
C THR A 64 10.62 -6.59 -0.17
N ASP A 65 10.19 -5.33 -0.10
CA ASP A 65 10.97 -4.24 0.50
C ASP A 65 11.10 -4.36 2.03
N THR A 66 10.32 -5.24 2.66
CA THR A 66 10.36 -5.52 4.11
C THR A 66 11.08 -6.80 4.47
N GLU A 67 11.55 -7.58 3.50
CA GLU A 67 12.18 -8.90 3.73
C GLU A 67 13.50 -8.78 4.51
N LEU A 68 14.23 -7.68 4.33
CA LEU A 68 15.47 -7.39 5.04
C LEU A 68 15.25 -6.80 6.45
N LEU A 69 14.00 -6.65 6.88
CA LEU A 69 13.68 -6.23 8.24
C LEU A 69 13.99 -7.37 9.21
N ASP A 70 14.97 -7.15 10.08
CA ASP A 70 15.41 -8.11 11.08
C ASP A 70 14.22 -8.64 11.91
N SER A 71 14.20 -9.95 12.15
CA SER A 71 13.18 -10.63 12.94
C SER A 71 13.10 -10.19 14.40
N ALA A 72 14.11 -9.49 14.91
CA ALA A 72 14.11 -8.93 16.26
C ALA A 72 13.22 -7.70 16.43
N TYR A 73 12.73 -7.11 15.33
CA TYR A 73 11.71 -6.06 15.32
C TYR A 73 10.31 -6.66 15.16
#